data_AF-A0A3D0RWC4-F1
#
_entry.id   AF-A0A3D0RWC4-F1
#
_cell.length_a   1.000
_cell.length_b   1.000
_cell.length_c   1.000
_cell.angle_alpha   90.00
_cell.angle_beta   90.00
_cell.angle_gamma   90.00
#
_symmetry.space_group_name_H-M   'P 1'
#
loop_
_entity.id
_entity.type
_entity.pdbx_description
1 polymer ?
#
loop_
_entity_poly.entity_id
_entity_poly.type
_entity_poly.pdbx_seq_one_letter_code
_entity_poly.pdbx_strand_id
1 'polypeptide(L)'
;MSTAALETEQTVALFERIDTLEDVAQRVDEGDRVKLQRVVREELAASPPVRPVAAARVLDLSEKTIRTWVAEGVLQRADTQSPRLLLDTNVLHAVANIVKELRAAGQTRALLDEVHRRLVDATWLERDDLADSLSQMCRGDLTVRIPKSD
;
A
#
# COMPACT_ATOMS: atom_id res chain seq x y z
N MET A 1 -16.24 13.66 -18.47
CA MET A 1 -15.15 12.98 -17.71
C MET A 1 -15.32 11.48 -17.86
N SER A 2 -14.23 10.71 -18.00
CA SER A 2 -14.31 9.24 -18.02
C SER A 2 -14.47 8.70 -16.60
N THR A 3 -15.05 7.50 -16.45
CA THR A 3 -15.20 6.82 -15.14
C THR A 3 -13.85 6.71 -14.41
N ALA A 4 -12.77 6.43 -15.13
CA ALA A 4 -11.42 6.38 -14.57
C ALA A 4 -10.92 7.73 -14.05
N ALA A 5 -11.34 8.85 -14.64
CA ALA A 5 -10.97 10.19 -14.16
C ALA A 5 -11.67 10.51 -12.83
N LEU A 6 -12.96 10.21 -12.73
CA LEU A 6 -13.72 10.35 -11.47
C LEU A 6 -13.14 9.47 -10.36
N GLU A 7 -12.82 8.23 -10.69
CA GLU A 7 -12.17 7.31 -9.75
C GLU A 7 -10.82 7.85 -9.27
N THR A 8 -9.98 8.36 -10.18
CA THR A 8 -8.70 8.98 -9.83
C THR A 8 -8.90 10.15 -8.86
N GLU A 9 -9.84 11.05 -9.18
CA GLU A 9 -10.14 12.22 -8.35
C GLU A 9 -10.63 11.83 -6.95
N GLN A 10 -11.48 10.82 -6.86
CA GLN A 10 -11.95 10.27 -5.57
C GLN A 10 -10.81 9.66 -4.76
N THR A 11 -9.92 8.89 -5.39
CA THR A 11 -8.75 8.31 -4.70
C THR A 11 -7.79 9.39 -4.23
N VAL A 12 -7.51 10.40 -5.06
CA VAL A 12 -6.64 11.53 -4.68
C VAL A 12 -7.24 12.31 -3.51
N ALA A 13 -8.53 12.65 -3.57
CA ALA A 13 -9.20 13.37 -2.49
C ALA A 13 -9.23 12.58 -1.16
N LEU A 14 -9.41 11.26 -1.24
CA LEU A 14 -9.29 10.38 -0.07
C LEU A 14 -7.89 10.44 0.54
N PHE A 15 -6.85 10.34 -0.29
CA PHE A 15 -5.47 10.34 0.19
C PHE A 15 -5.09 11.69 0.79
N GLU A 16 -5.47 12.80 0.18
CA GLU A 16 -5.24 14.15 0.75
C GLU A 16 -5.92 14.32 2.12
N ARG A 17 -7.13 13.76 2.29
CA ARG A 17 -7.82 13.76 3.59
C ARG A 17 -7.07 12.93 4.62
N ILE A 18 -6.62 11.73 4.25
CA ILE A 18 -5.86 10.85 5.14
C ILE A 18 -4.53 11.49 5.53
N ASP A 19 -3.78 12.02 4.57
CA ASP A 19 -2.54 12.74 4.81
C ASP A 19 -2.75 13.85 5.85
N THR A 20 -3.86 14.61 5.74
CA THR A 20 -4.22 15.64 6.71
C THR A 20 -4.46 15.06 8.12
N LEU A 21 -5.15 13.92 8.22
CA LEU A 21 -5.41 13.25 9.50
C LEU A 21 -4.12 12.72 10.13
N GLU A 22 -3.23 12.13 9.33
CA GLU A 22 -1.92 11.64 9.78
C GLU A 22 -1.04 12.80 10.28
N ASP A 23 -1.04 13.92 9.56
CA ASP A 23 -0.38 15.16 9.95
C ASP A 23 -0.88 15.70 11.31
N VAL A 24 -2.20 15.69 11.52
CA VAL A 24 -2.79 16.08 12.81
C VAL A 24 -2.41 15.09 13.90
N ALA A 25 -2.41 13.80 13.60
CA ALA A 25 -2.06 12.74 14.55
C ALA A 25 -0.62 12.90 15.10
N GLN A 26 0.30 13.47 14.32
CA GLN A 26 1.67 13.77 14.78
C GLN A 26 1.73 14.88 15.84
N ARG A 27 0.72 15.77 15.90
CA ARG A 27 0.73 17.00 16.73
C ARG A 27 -0.14 16.90 18.00
N VAL A 28 -0.90 15.82 18.14
CA VAL A 28 -1.77 15.55 19.31
C VAL A 28 -1.09 14.60 20.31
N ASP A 29 -1.70 14.43 21.48
CA ASP A 29 -1.26 13.44 22.46
C ASP A 29 -1.46 12.00 21.95
N GLU A 30 -0.80 11.06 22.62
CA GLU A 30 -0.79 9.66 22.21
C GLU A 30 -2.20 9.03 22.17
N GLY A 31 -3.08 9.40 23.10
CA GLY A 31 -4.43 8.85 23.17
C GLY A 31 -5.26 9.25 21.95
N ASP A 32 -5.19 10.52 21.56
CA ASP A 32 -5.89 11.02 20.37
C ASP A 32 -5.21 10.60 19.06
N ARG A 33 -3.88 10.46 19.06
CA ARG A 33 -3.11 9.89 17.93
C ARG A 33 -3.59 8.47 17.59
N VAL A 34 -3.70 7.59 18.58
CA VAL A 34 -4.17 6.20 18.38
C VAL A 34 -5.60 6.17 17.82
N LYS A 35 -6.49 7.07 18.30
CA LYS A 35 -7.85 7.18 17.77
C LYS A 35 -7.85 7.61 16.30
N LEU A 36 -7.06 8.61 15.92
CA LEU A 36 -6.94 9.07 14.53
C LEU A 36 -6.36 8.00 13.61
N GLN A 37 -5.32 7.29 14.04
CA GLN A 37 -4.76 6.17 13.28
C GLN A 37 -5.77 5.05 13.07
N ARG A 38 -6.66 4.81 14.03
CA ARG A 38 -7.76 3.85 13.86
C ARG A 38 -8.77 4.34 12.82
N VAL A 39 -9.17 5.62 12.88
CA VAL A 39 -10.09 6.21 11.89
C VAL A 39 -9.50 6.10 10.48
N VAL A 40 -8.23 6.45 10.30
CA VAL A 40 -7.52 6.31 9.01
C VAL A 40 -7.57 4.86 8.51
N ARG A 41 -7.23 3.89 9.36
CA ARG A 41 -7.28 2.46 9.01
C ARG A 41 -8.69 2.01 8.61
N GLU A 42 -9.72 2.44 9.34
CA GLU A 42 -11.11 2.12 9.05
C GLU A 42 -11.58 2.74 7.72
N GLU A 43 -11.21 4.00 7.44
CA GLU A 43 -11.55 4.67 6.18
C GLU A 43 -10.86 3.99 4.98
N LEU A 44 -9.57 3.67 5.09
CA LEU A 44 -8.84 2.97 4.02
C LEU A 44 -9.41 1.58 3.75
N ALA A 45 -9.75 0.82 4.80
CA ALA A 45 -10.33 -0.51 4.66
C ALA A 45 -11.75 -0.49 4.06
N ALA A 46 -12.53 0.56 4.31
CA ALA A 46 -13.86 0.74 3.74
C ALA A 46 -13.85 1.30 2.31
N SER A 47 -12.70 1.74 1.81
CA SER A 47 -12.59 2.42 0.52
C SER A 47 -12.67 1.44 -0.66
N PRO A 48 -13.30 1.82 -1.79
CA PRO A 48 -13.39 0.95 -2.96
C PRO A 48 -12.00 0.62 -3.53
N PRO A 49 -11.78 -0.63 -4.00
CA PRO A 49 -10.57 -1.00 -4.72
C PRO A 49 -10.33 -0.17 -5.98
N VAL A 50 -9.07 0.08 -6.31
CA VAL A 50 -8.66 1.02 -7.37
C VAL A 50 -8.20 0.30 -8.63
N ARG A 51 -8.61 0.78 -9.81
CA ARG A 51 -8.17 0.25 -11.10
C ARG A 51 -6.72 0.66 -11.40
N PRO A 52 -5.96 -0.17 -12.15
CA PRO A 52 -4.58 0.14 -12.54
C PRO A 52 -4.40 1.50 -13.22
N VAL A 53 -5.36 1.90 -14.06
CA VAL A 53 -5.32 3.20 -14.76
C VAL A 53 -5.44 4.40 -13.82
N ALA A 54 -6.21 4.27 -12.73
CA ALA A 54 -6.35 5.31 -11.72
C ALA A 54 -5.11 5.36 -10.83
N ALA A 55 -4.61 4.19 -10.37
CA ALA A 55 -3.37 4.11 -9.60
C ALA A 55 -2.14 4.61 -10.37
N ALA A 56 -2.07 4.38 -11.68
CA ALA A 56 -1.03 4.92 -12.56
C ALA A 56 -0.98 6.45 -12.49
N ARG A 57 -2.15 7.10 -12.44
CA ARG A 57 -2.25 8.56 -12.31
C ARG A 57 -1.91 9.04 -10.91
N VAL A 58 -2.37 8.33 -9.89
CA VAL A 58 -2.06 8.63 -8.47
C VAL A 58 -0.55 8.60 -8.22
N LEU A 59 0.16 7.61 -8.75
CA LEU A 59 1.60 7.43 -8.53
C LEU A 59 2.49 8.15 -9.55
N ASP A 60 1.90 8.80 -10.56
CA ASP A 60 2.61 9.35 -11.72
C ASP A 60 3.54 8.31 -12.38
N LEU A 61 2.97 7.15 -12.72
CA LEU A 61 3.63 6.01 -13.35
C LEU A 61 2.82 5.52 -14.55
N SER A 62 3.43 4.69 -15.41
CA SER A 62 2.69 4.03 -16.49
C SER A 62 1.84 2.88 -15.94
N GLU A 63 0.69 2.58 -16.58
CA GLU A 63 -0.11 1.41 -16.20
C GLU A 63 0.68 0.09 -16.32
N LYS A 64 1.61 0.01 -17.28
CA LYS A 64 2.54 -1.12 -17.40
C LYS A 64 3.39 -1.27 -16.14
N THR A 65 3.93 -0.17 -15.62
CA THR A 65 4.71 -0.14 -14.37
C THR A 65 3.86 -0.59 -13.19
N ILE A 66 2.62 -0.13 -13.09
CA ILE A 66 1.67 -0.57 -12.04
C ILE A 66 1.49 -2.09 -12.08
N ARG A 67 1.27 -2.66 -13.27
CA ARG A 67 1.12 -4.12 -13.43
C ARG A 67 2.38 -4.88 -13.03
N THR A 68 3.56 -4.35 -13.35
CA THR A 68 4.82 -4.90 -12.87
C THR A 68 4.88 -4.84 -11.34
N TRP A 69 4.54 -3.71 -10.71
CA TRP A 69 4.58 -3.58 -9.25
C TRP A 69 3.60 -4.53 -8.54
N VAL A 70 2.49 -4.87 -9.18
CA VAL A 70 1.58 -5.92 -8.70
C VAL A 70 2.22 -7.30 -8.80
N ALA A 71 2.86 -7.62 -9.93
CA ALA A 71 3.52 -8.90 -10.12
C ALA A 71 4.69 -9.10 -9.14
N GLU A 72 5.40 -8.02 -8.81
CA GLU A 72 6.50 -7.98 -7.83
C GLU A 72 5.99 -7.87 -6.37
N GLY A 73 4.67 -7.82 -6.14
CA GLY A 73 4.08 -7.81 -4.80
C GLY A 73 4.15 -6.49 -4.03
N VAL A 74 4.69 -5.42 -4.63
CA VAL A 74 4.73 -4.07 -4.04
C VAL A 74 3.33 -3.44 -3.97
N LEU A 75 2.52 -3.64 -5.01
CA LEU A 75 1.10 -3.33 -4.99
C LEU A 75 0.31 -4.63 -4.84
N GLN A 76 -0.76 -4.62 -4.06
CA GLN A 76 -1.56 -5.81 -3.81
C GLN A 76 -2.89 -5.77 -4.55
N ARG A 77 -3.37 -6.95 -4.94
CA ARG A 77 -4.73 -7.11 -5.47
C ARG A 77 -5.70 -7.08 -4.30
N ALA A 78 -6.77 -6.29 -4.40
CA ALA A 78 -7.83 -6.26 -3.39
C ALA A 78 -8.57 -7.60 -3.29
N ASP A 79 -8.68 -8.31 -4.42
CA ASP A 79 -9.25 -9.66 -4.48
C ASP A 79 -8.42 -10.52 -5.45
N THR A 80 -7.85 -11.60 -4.92
CA THR A 80 -7.03 -12.54 -5.69
C THR A 80 -7.86 -13.43 -6.61
N GLN A 81 -9.14 -13.66 -6.29
CA GLN A 81 -10.05 -14.53 -7.03
C GLN A 81 -10.75 -13.80 -8.18
N SER A 82 -10.82 -12.47 -8.12
CA SER A 82 -11.43 -11.69 -9.19
C SER A 82 -10.62 -11.77 -10.49
N PRO A 83 -11.27 -11.96 -11.66
CA PRO A 83 -10.60 -11.90 -12.95
C PRO A 83 -10.17 -10.46 -13.32
N ARG A 84 -10.77 -9.45 -12.67
CA ARG A 84 -10.40 -8.04 -12.88
C ARG A 84 -9.26 -7.68 -11.93
N LEU A 85 -8.24 -7.00 -12.45
CA LEU A 85 -7.19 -6.43 -11.60
C LEU A 85 -7.74 -5.17 -10.93
N LEU A 86 -7.94 -5.26 -9.62
CA LEU A 86 -8.26 -4.17 -8.72
C LEU A 86 -7.22 -4.16 -7.59
N LEU A 87 -6.78 -2.97 -7.21
CA LEU A 87 -5.71 -2.74 -6.26
C LEU A 87 -6.31 -2.43 -4.89
N ASP A 88 -5.64 -2.95 -3.87
CA ASP A 88 -5.96 -2.62 -2.48
C ASP A 88 -5.62 -1.15 -2.20
N THR A 89 -6.60 -0.41 -1.66
CA THR A 89 -6.49 1.05 -1.47
C THR A 89 -5.56 1.39 -0.31
N ASN A 90 -5.51 0.56 0.73
CA ASN A 90 -4.60 0.75 1.86
C ASN A 90 -3.14 0.60 1.44
N VAL A 91 -2.82 -0.48 0.71
CA VAL A 91 -1.47 -0.68 0.16
C VAL A 91 -1.10 0.42 -0.84
N LEU A 92 -2.06 0.85 -1.68
CA LEU A 92 -1.82 1.94 -2.63
C LEU A 92 -1.50 3.26 -1.91
N HIS A 93 -2.17 3.59 -0.81
CA HIS A 93 -1.89 4.80 -0.01
C HIS A 93 -0.48 4.76 0.58
N ALA A 94 -0.11 3.65 1.22
CA ALA A 94 1.23 3.48 1.79
C ALA A 94 2.33 3.65 0.71
N VAL A 95 2.13 3.02 -0.45
CA VAL A 95 3.07 3.15 -1.59
C VAL A 95 3.09 4.58 -2.14
N ALA A 96 1.95 5.26 -2.21
CA ALA A 96 1.87 6.65 -2.67
C ALA A 96 2.67 7.60 -1.74
N ASN A 97 2.55 7.42 -0.43
CA ASN A 97 3.32 8.20 0.54
C ASN A 97 4.82 7.96 0.40
N ILE A 98 5.26 6.71 0.26
CA ILE A 98 6.67 6.41 0.02
C ILE A 98 7.18 7.04 -1.29
N VAL A 99 6.42 6.92 -2.38
CA VAL A 99 6.81 7.52 -3.67
C VAL A 99 6.89 9.05 -3.58
N LYS A 100 5.95 9.69 -2.88
CA LYS A 100 5.92 11.13 -2.63
C LYS A 100 7.17 11.58 -1.87
N GLU A 101 7.54 10.87 -0.80
CA GLU A 101 8.75 11.15 -0.02
C GLU A 101 10.04 10.95 -0.84
N LEU A 102 10.12 9.88 -1.63
CA LEU A 102 11.28 9.61 -2.47
C LEU A 102 11.48 10.70 -3.52
N ARG A 103 10.39 11.13 -4.16
CA ARG A 103 10.43 12.23 -5.12
C ARG A 103 10.81 13.55 -4.45
N ALA A 104 10.29 13.81 -3.25
CA ALA A 104 10.68 14.99 -2.45
C ALA A 104 12.18 14.97 -2.09
N ALA A 105 12.77 13.79 -1.88
CA ALA A 105 14.21 13.60 -1.70
C ALA A 105 15.03 13.63 -3.00
N GLY A 106 14.40 13.90 -4.16
CA GLY A 106 15.04 13.96 -5.47
C GLY A 106 15.25 12.59 -6.15
N GLN A 107 14.77 11.50 -5.55
CA GLN A 107 14.89 10.16 -6.12
C GLN A 107 13.76 9.90 -7.12
N THR A 108 14.14 9.65 -8.38
CA THR A 108 13.19 9.43 -9.50
C THR A 108 13.48 8.13 -10.27
N ARG A 109 14.57 7.43 -9.93
CA ARG A 109 14.99 6.16 -10.55
C ARG A 109 14.95 5.04 -9.51
N ALA A 110 14.85 3.80 -9.98
CA ALA A 110 14.80 2.60 -9.13
C ALA A 110 13.72 2.69 -8.02
N LEU A 111 12.59 3.34 -8.32
CA LEU A 111 11.50 3.55 -7.36
C LEU A 111 10.96 2.23 -6.82
N LEU A 112 10.89 1.19 -7.65
CA LEU A 112 10.44 -0.14 -7.22
C LEU A 112 11.30 -0.70 -6.08
N ASP A 113 12.62 -0.77 -6.30
CA ASP A 113 13.55 -1.34 -5.33
C ASP A 113 13.56 -0.55 -4.01
N GLU A 114 13.40 0.76 -4.10
CA GLU A 114 13.37 1.65 -2.96
C GLU A 114 12.06 1.53 -2.17
N VAL A 115 10.92 1.50 -2.86
CA VAL A 115 9.61 1.28 -2.24
C VAL A 115 9.62 -0.08 -1.55
N HIS A 116 10.12 -1.12 -2.21
CA HIS A 116 10.24 -2.44 -1.61
C HIS A 116 11.10 -2.39 -0.33
N ARG A 117 12.27 -1.73 -0.37
CA ARG A 117 13.14 -1.61 0.80
C ARG A 117 12.42 -0.93 1.96
N ARG A 118 11.75 0.20 1.72
CA ARG A 118 11.03 0.95 2.76
C ARG A 118 9.83 0.22 3.32
N LEU A 119 9.08 -0.52 2.50
CA LEU A 119 7.97 -1.35 2.97
C LEU A 119 8.48 -2.48 3.87
N VAL A 120 9.61 -3.08 3.51
CA VAL A 120 10.29 -4.05 4.37
C VAL A 120 10.69 -3.35 5.66
N ASP A 121 11.50 -2.30 5.62
CA ASP A 121 11.97 -1.59 6.81
C ASP A 121 10.82 -1.19 7.75
N ALA A 122 9.70 -0.67 7.23
CA ALA A 122 8.50 -0.34 8.00
C ALA A 122 7.88 -1.57 8.67
N THR A 123 7.76 -2.69 7.94
CA THR A 123 7.25 -3.95 8.50
C THR A 123 8.15 -4.50 9.61
N TRP A 124 9.47 -4.31 9.51
CA TRP A 124 10.44 -4.68 10.55
C TRP A 124 10.38 -3.73 11.76
N LEU A 125 10.16 -2.42 11.53
CA LEU A 125 9.93 -1.44 12.58
C LEU A 125 8.62 -1.69 13.35
N GLU A 126 7.61 -2.26 12.70
CA GLU A 126 6.31 -2.56 13.30
C GLU A 126 6.26 -3.94 14.00
N ARG A 127 7.22 -4.85 13.75
CA ARG A 127 7.23 -6.20 14.35
C ARG A 127 8.63 -6.73 14.66
N ASP A 128 8.93 -6.85 15.96
CA ASP A 128 9.98 -7.74 16.52
C ASP A 128 9.72 -9.24 16.24
N ASP A 129 8.63 -9.62 15.55
CA ASP A 129 8.19 -11.01 15.37
C ASP A 129 7.66 -11.40 13.95
N LEU A 130 7.62 -10.54 12.91
CA LEU A 130 7.11 -10.92 11.53
C LEU A 130 8.21 -11.30 10.54
N ALA A 131 9.48 -11.02 10.84
CA ALA A 131 10.55 -11.17 9.86
C ALA A 131 10.65 -12.58 9.23
N ASP A 132 10.29 -13.61 9.99
CA ASP A 132 10.45 -15.01 9.58
C ASP A 132 9.40 -15.48 8.56
N SER A 133 8.16 -14.98 8.62
CA SER A 133 7.08 -15.44 7.72
C SER A 133 7.17 -14.83 6.31
N LEU A 134 7.63 -13.58 6.18
CA LEU A 134 7.79 -12.94 4.86
C LEU A 134 9.04 -13.41 4.13
N SER A 135 10.13 -13.68 4.86
CA SER A 135 11.35 -14.27 4.30
C SER A 135 11.12 -15.66 3.69
N GLN A 136 10.12 -16.41 4.19
CA GLN A 136 9.71 -17.72 3.67
C GLN A 136 8.82 -17.61 2.42
N MET A 137 8.03 -16.55 2.29
CA MET A 137 7.20 -16.31 1.09
C MET A 137 8.02 -15.87 -0.13
N CYS A 138 9.06 -15.03 0.04
CA CYS A 138 9.92 -14.59 -1.05
C CYS A 138 10.79 -15.71 -1.67
N ARG A 139 10.90 -16.89 -1.03
CA ARG A 139 11.65 -18.04 -1.58
C ARG A 139 10.80 -19.09 -2.29
N GLY A 140 9.47 -18.94 -2.31
CA GLY A 140 8.58 -19.87 -3.02
C GLY A 140 8.38 -21.25 -2.37
N ASP A 141 8.87 -21.48 -1.16
CA ASP A 141 8.74 -22.77 -0.47
C ASP A 141 7.58 -22.75 0.56
N LEU A 142 6.36 -22.98 0.09
CA LEU A 142 5.26 -23.38 0.99
C LEU A 142 5.38 -24.87 1.30
N THR A 143 6.12 -25.23 2.36
CA THR A 143 5.90 -26.54 2.99
C THR A 143 4.80 -26.38 4.02
N VAL A 144 3.57 -26.74 3.66
CA VAL A 144 2.47 -26.88 4.60
C VAL A 144 2.88 -27.94 5.62
N ARG A 145 3.21 -27.54 6.85
CA ARG A 145 3.25 -28.47 7.98
C ARG A 145 1.82 -28.81 8.36
N ILE A 146 1.33 -29.91 7.80
CA ILE A 146 0.14 -30.58 8.32
C ILE A 146 0.54 -31.14 9.71
N PRO A 147 -0.13 -30.77 10.81
CA PRO A 147 0.10 -31.43 12.08
C PRO A 147 -0.34 -32.89 11.95
N LYS A 148 0.59 -33.81 12.22
CA LYS A 148 0.31 -35.23 12.31
C LYS A 148 -0.49 -35.44 13.60
N SER A 149 -1.79 -35.73 13.47
CA SER A 149 -2.54 -36.35 14.56
C SER A 149 -2.07 -37.79 14.70
N ASP A 150 -1.53 -38.12 15.87
CA ASP A 150 -1.63 -39.46 16.44
C ASP A 150 -3.06 -39.69 16.96
#